data_AF-A0A284SB63-F1
#
_entry.id   AF-A0A284SB63-F1
#
_cell.length_a   1.000
_cell.length_b   1.000
_cell.length_c   1.000
_cell.angle_alpha   90.00
_cell.angle_beta   90.00
_cell.angle_gamma   90.00
#
_symmetry.space_group_name_H-M   'P 1'
#
loop_
_entity.id
_entity.type
_entity.pdbx_description
1 polymer ?
#
loop_
_entity_poly.entity_id
_entity_poly.type
_entity_poly.pdbx_seq_one_letter_code
_entity_poly.pdbx_strand_id
1 'polypeptide(L)'
;MYSIASSTNNRNILEETDDVFLFPEGAVSPGDNIITVVQDNMGLNETASNPDFSKGPRGIHGFQLNSGKFTHWRVQGKIGGYTKWVPPPIPVAYSTVFNEGGLYGERKGWHLPGFDTSSWESRDLNHGLPKSAAGVGFFVTTFDLHIPEGFDVPMSFNFNEPLGQPYQAYLFVNGWMMGKRVGNLGPQAKFPVHQGILDYSGTNTVAVALWAMEANATIIPDLQLSVDAVYD
;
A
#
# COMPACT_ATOMS: atom_id res chain seq x y z
N MET A 1 6.56 -13.18 -9.12
CA MET A 1 5.44 -12.22 -9.07
C MET A 1 5.53 -11.41 -10.34
N TYR A 2 4.47 -11.38 -11.12
CA TYR A 2 4.37 -10.47 -12.26
C TYR A 2 3.53 -9.26 -11.81
N SER A 3 3.83 -8.08 -12.35
CA SER A 3 3.15 -6.86 -11.96
C SER A 3 2.83 -6.03 -13.19
N ILE A 4 1.62 -5.48 -13.23
CA ILE A 4 1.14 -4.61 -14.29
C ILE A 4 0.59 -3.35 -13.61
N ALA A 5 1.01 -2.18 -14.08
CA ALA A 5 0.39 -0.90 -13.74
C ALA A 5 -0.48 -0.45 -14.92
N SER A 6 -1.76 -0.18 -14.67
CA SER A 6 -2.75 0.14 -15.70
C SER A 6 -3.07 1.64 -15.84
N SER A 7 -2.19 2.53 -15.38
CA SER A 7 -2.44 3.98 -15.48
C SER A 7 -1.20 4.75 -15.92
N THR A 8 -1.42 5.77 -16.74
CA THR A 8 -0.40 6.73 -17.21
C THR A 8 -0.74 8.16 -16.77
N ASN A 9 -1.03 8.36 -15.49
CA ASN A 9 -1.24 9.68 -14.88
C ASN A 9 -2.34 10.49 -15.61
N ASN A 10 -3.54 9.88 -15.68
CA ASN A 10 -4.73 10.40 -16.37
C ASN A 10 -4.62 10.61 -17.90
N ARG A 11 -3.52 10.21 -18.55
CA ARG A 11 -3.38 10.30 -20.01
C ARG A 11 -3.99 9.12 -20.75
N ASN A 12 -3.91 7.93 -20.15
CA ASN A 12 -4.65 6.74 -20.56
C ASN A 12 -5.14 6.04 -19.29
N ILE A 13 -6.46 6.00 -19.11
CA ILE A 13 -7.12 5.22 -18.06
C ILE A 13 -7.36 3.84 -18.67
N LEU A 14 -6.59 2.84 -18.24
CA LEU A 14 -6.84 1.45 -18.60
C LEU A 14 -7.58 0.81 -17.42
N GLU A 15 -8.89 0.64 -17.60
CA GLU A 15 -9.76 -0.03 -16.62
C GLU A 15 -9.44 -1.52 -16.48
N GLU A 16 -8.95 -2.11 -17.56
CA GLU A 16 -8.66 -3.54 -17.70
C GLU A 16 -7.37 -3.72 -18.49
N THR A 17 -6.69 -4.85 -18.26
CA THR A 17 -5.50 -5.25 -19.00
C THR A 17 -5.52 -6.77 -19.15
N ASP A 18 -5.17 -7.24 -20.33
CA ASP A 18 -4.92 -8.66 -20.61
C ASP A 18 -3.43 -8.89 -20.70
N ASP A 19 -2.93 -9.90 -20.00
CA ASP A 19 -1.52 -10.26 -20.04
C ASP A 19 -1.34 -11.78 -19.98
N VAL A 20 -0.25 -12.25 -20.56
CA VAL A 20 0.10 -13.67 -20.64
C VAL A 20 1.31 -13.92 -19.75
N PHE A 21 1.07 -14.58 -18.63
CA PHE A 21 2.13 -14.99 -17.72
C PHE A 21 2.60 -16.40 -18.02
N LEU A 22 3.90 -16.54 -18.27
CA LEU A 22 4.54 -17.83 -18.42
C LEU A 22 4.99 -18.33 -17.03
N PHE A 23 4.78 -19.61 -16.74
CA PHE A 23 5.40 -20.23 -15.58
C PHE A 23 6.85 -20.56 -15.94
N PRO A 24 7.84 -20.02 -15.21
CA PRO A 24 9.24 -20.39 -15.42
C PRO A 24 9.46 -21.90 -15.26
N GLU A 25 10.53 -22.42 -15.85
CA GLU A 25 10.92 -23.81 -15.66
C GLU A 25 11.06 -24.14 -14.16
N GLY A 26 10.46 -25.25 -13.73
CA GLY A 26 10.45 -25.67 -12.33
C GLY A 26 9.49 -24.91 -11.41
N ALA A 27 8.76 -23.89 -11.89
CA ALA A 27 7.79 -23.17 -11.07
C ALA A 27 6.51 -23.98 -10.78
N VAL A 28 6.20 -24.98 -11.61
CA VAL A 28 5.04 -25.86 -11.45
C VAL A 28 5.49 -27.20 -10.89
N SER A 29 4.96 -27.55 -9.73
CA SER A 29 5.20 -28.86 -9.09
C SER A 29 4.19 -29.90 -9.57
N PRO A 30 4.53 -31.21 -9.56
CA PRO A 30 3.53 -32.25 -9.72
C PRO A 30 2.43 -32.14 -8.65
N GLY A 31 1.16 -32.17 -9.07
CA GLY A 31 0.00 -32.08 -8.17
C GLY A 31 -0.55 -30.65 -8.04
N ASP A 32 -0.97 -30.29 -6.83
CA ASP A 32 -1.65 -29.02 -6.56
C ASP A 32 -0.65 -27.85 -6.51
N ASN A 33 -0.99 -26.78 -7.22
CA ASN A 33 -0.23 -25.54 -7.25
C ASN A 33 -1.14 -24.37 -6.86
N ILE A 34 -0.56 -23.32 -6.28
CA ILE A 34 -1.30 -22.11 -5.89
C ILE A 34 -0.73 -20.92 -6.67
N ILE A 35 -1.62 -20.22 -7.37
CA ILE A 35 -1.31 -18.92 -7.98
C ILE A 35 -1.85 -17.84 -7.06
N THR A 36 -0.96 -16.95 -6.61
CA THR A 36 -1.34 -15.78 -5.83
C THR A 36 -1.28 -14.54 -6.73
N VAL A 37 -2.42 -13.89 -6.90
CA VAL A 37 -2.53 -12.60 -7.60
C VAL A 37 -2.75 -11.53 -6.55
N VAL A 38 -1.84 -10.56 -6.49
CA VAL A 38 -2.03 -9.34 -5.71
C VAL A 38 -2.48 -8.28 -6.69
N GLN A 39 -3.69 -7.77 -6.47
CA GLN A 39 -4.25 -6.71 -7.28
C GLN A 39 -4.52 -5.50 -6.41
N ASP A 40 -4.05 -4.37 -6.89
CA ASP A 40 -4.29 -3.09 -6.30
C ASP A 40 -5.70 -2.55 -6.64
N ASN A 41 -6.30 -1.82 -5.71
CA ASN A 41 -7.54 -1.10 -5.95
C ASN A 41 -7.33 0.40 -5.71
N MET A 42 -7.38 1.19 -6.78
CA MET A 42 -7.22 2.65 -6.74
C MET A 42 -8.49 3.40 -6.33
N GLY A 43 -9.55 2.67 -5.94
CA GLY A 43 -10.88 3.21 -5.70
C GLY A 43 -11.89 2.69 -6.73
N LEU A 44 -13.17 2.93 -6.48
CA LEU A 44 -14.24 2.68 -7.46
C LEU A 44 -14.39 3.90 -8.36
N ASN A 45 -14.82 3.67 -9.60
CA ASN A 45 -15.08 4.75 -10.54
C ASN A 45 -16.26 5.60 -10.07
N GLU A 46 -16.22 6.89 -10.36
CA GLU A 46 -17.38 7.75 -10.19
C GLU A 46 -18.47 7.38 -11.20
N THR A 47 -19.72 7.67 -10.83
CA THR A 47 -20.82 7.60 -11.80
C THR A 47 -20.70 8.82 -12.73
N ALA A 48 -20.64 8.56 -14.04
CA ALA A 48 -20.66 9.62 -15.06
C ALA A 48 -21.98 9.56 -15.86
N SER A 49 -21.93 9.78 -17.18
CA SER A 49 -23.12 9.73 -18.06
C SER A 49 -23.81 8.37 -18.07
N ASN A 50 -23.07 7.28 -17.87
CA ASN A 50 -23.62 5.95 -17.66
C ASN A 50 -23.58 5.61 -16.15
N PRO A 51 -24.73 5.33 -15.51
CA PRO A 51 -24.78 4.94 -14.10
C PRO A 51 -24.05 3.64 -13.79
N ASP A 52 -23.73 2.83 -14.80
CA ASP A 52 -23.02 1.56 -14.62
C ASP A 52 -21.50 1.71 -14.54
N PHE A 53 -20.92 2.89 -14.80
CA PHE A 53 -19.46 3.06 -14.71
C PHE A 53 -18.90 2.79 -13.31
N SER A 54 -19.63 3.18 -12.27
CA SER A 54 -19.26 2.88 -10.87
C SER A 54 -19.38 1.41 -10.50
N LYS A 55 -20.01 0.58 -11.36
CA LYS A 55 -20.14 -0.86 -11.17
C LYS A 55 -18.98 -1.65 -11.75
N GLY A 56 -18.00 -0.99 -12.36
CA GLY A 56 -16.78 -1.62 -12.87
C GLY A 56 -16.11 -2.46 -11.78
N PRO A 57 -15.97 -3.79 -11.96
CA PRO A 57 -15.49 -4.64 -10.89
C PRO A 57 -13.99 -4.46 -10.64
N ARG A 58 -13.55 -4.83 -9.44
CA ARG A 58 -12.13 -4.91 -9.06
C ARG A 58 -11.81 -6.38 -8.79
N GLY A 59 -10.90 -6.94 -9.57
CA GLY A 59 -10.49 -8.34 -9.50
C GLY A 59 -10.10 -8.89 -10.86
N ILE A 60 -10.11 -10.21 -10.98
CA ILE A 60 -9.84 -10.94 -12.23
C ILE A 60 -11.16 -11.05 -13.00
N HIS A 61 -11.22 -10.44 -14.18
CA HIS A 61 -12.42 -10.45 -15.03
C HIS A 61 -12.51 -11.73 -15.88
N GLY A 62 -11.38 -12.21 -16.36
CA GLY A 62 -11.25 -13.44 -17.13
C GLY A 62 -9.91 -14.10 -16.89
N PHE A 63 -9.82 -15.41 -17.13
CA PHE A 63 -8.58 -16.17 -17.04
C PHE A 63 -8.60 -17.36 -17.99
N GLN A 64 -7.43 -17.79 -18.41
CA GLN A 64 -7.22 -19.04 -19.14
C GLN A 64 -5.94 -19.70 -18.66
N LEU A 65 -5.98 -21.01 -18.45
CA LEU A 65 -4.78 -21.84 -18.27
C LEU A 65 -4.58 -22.69 -19.53
N ASN A 66 -3.39 -22.61 -20.12
CA ASN A 66 -3.05 -23.42 -21.29
C ASN A 66 -3.04 -24.92 -20.96
N SER A 67 -2.71 -25.27 -19.71
CA SER A 67 -2.74 -26.64 -19.19
C SER A 67 -3.17 -26.65 -17.72
N GLY A 68 -3.99 -27.63 -17.35
CA GLY A 68 -4.52 -27.76 -15.99
C GLY A 68 -5.88 -27.10 -15.81
N LYS A 69 -6.35 -27.00 -14.56
CA LYS A 69 -7.62 -26.37 -14.20
C LYS A 69 -7.56 -25.75 -12.81
N PHE A 70 -8.20 -24.60 -12.64
CA PHE A 70 -8.47 -24.08 -11.30
C PHE A 70 -9.59 -24.90 -10.66
N THR A 71 -9.32 -25.47 -9.49
CA THR A 71 -10.31 -26.24 -8.73
C THR A 71 -10.99 -25.40 -7.65
N HIS A 72 -10.31 -24.34 -7.16
CA HIS A 72 -10.79 -23.50 -6.08
C HIS A 72 -10.32 -22.06 -6.26
N TRP A 73 -11.15 -21.12 -5.84
CA TRP A 73 -10.82 -19.70 -5.73
C TRP A 73 -10.96 -19.24 -4.29
N ARG A 74 -10.01 -18.41 -3.86
CA ARG A 74 -10.08 -17.68 -2.59
C ARG A 74 -9.76 -16.22 -2.89
N VAL A 75 -10.51 -15.32 -2.28
CA VAL A 75 -10.29 -13.88 -2.37
C VAL A 75 -10.29 -13.30 -0.96
N GLN A 76 -9.35 -12.39 -0.71
CA GLN A 76 -9.21 -11.74 0.59
C GLN A 76 -8.92 -10.25 0.38
N GLY A 77 -9.89 -9.42 0.72
CA GLY A 77 -9.69 -7.98 0.93
C GLY A 77 -9.37 -7.70 2.41
N LYS A 78 -9.83 -6.56 2.92
CA LYS A 78 -9.74 -6.23 4.35
C LYS A 78 -10.46 -7.24 5.24
N ILE A 79 -10.09 -7.33 6.52
CA ILE A 79 -10.75 -8.21 7.49
C ILE A 79 -12.23 -7.83 7.64
N GLY A 80 -13.10 -8.86 7.66
CA GLY A 80 -14.53 -8.68 7.88
C GLY A 80 -15.32 -8.09 6.70
N GLY A 81 -14.65 -7.65 5.64
CA GLY A 81 -15.29 -6.98 4.50
C GLY A 81 -16.11 -5.76 4.96
N TYR A 82 -17.21 -5.48 4.28
CA TYR A 82 -18.05 -4.31 4.58
C TYR A 82 -19.08 -4.54 5.71
N THR A 83 -19.37 -5.79 6.06
CA THR A 83 -20.51 -6.16 6.91
C THR A 83 -20.14 -6.75 8.26
N LYS A 84 -18.88 -7.18 8.45
CA LYS A 84 -18.38 -7.79 9.69
C LYS A 84 -17.06 -7.18 10.15
N TRP A 85 -16.85 -5.90 9.81
CA TRP A 85 -15.68 -5.17 10.27
C TRP A 85 -15.79 -4.92 11.78
N VAL A 86 -14.71 -5.21 12.50
CA VAL A 86 -14.61 -5.00 13.95
C VAL A 86 -13.57 -3.90 14.17
N PRO A 87 -13.96 -2.76 14.76
CA PRO A 87 -13.02 -1.69 15.08
C PRO A 87 -11.95 -2.22 16.06
N PRO A 88 -10.63 -1.96 15.85
CA PRO A 88 -9.61 -2.24 16.87
C PRO A 88 -9.88 -1.49 18.20
N PRO A 89 -9.20 -1.79 19.31
CA PRO A 89 -9.43 -1.12 20.60
C PRO A 89 -8.77 0.27 20.73
N ILE A 90 -8.28 0.88 19.64
CA ILE A 90 -7.52 2.15 19.61
C ILE A 90 -8.39 3.23 18.92
N PRO A 91 -8.31 4.54 19.21
CA PRO A 91 -9.17 5.56 18.58
C PRO A 91 -9.16 5.59 17.03
N VAL A 92 -8.10 5.08 16.38
CA VAL A 92 -8.07 4.78 14.94
C VAL A 92 -9.07 3.70 14.51
N ALA A 93 -9.82 3.14 15.43
CA ALA A 93 -10.82 2.14 15.13
C ALA A 93 -12.13 2.73 14.63
N TYR A 94 -12.30 4.05 14.59
CA TYR A 94 -13.33 4.67 13.76
C TYR A 94 -12.84 4.95 12.33
N SER A 95 -11.57 4.60 12.02
CA SER A 95 -11.04 4.67 10.67
C SER A 95 -11.94 3.88 9.76
N THR A 96 -12.48 4.62 8.80
CA THR A 96 -13.66 4.26 8.05
C THR A 96 -13.49 2.96 7.28
N VAL A 97 -14.58 2.51 6.67
CA VAL A 97 -14.67 1.40 5.74
C VAL A 97 -13.54 1.34 4.68
N PHE A 98 -12.77 2.41 4.45
CA PHE A 98 -11.76 2.51 3.41
C PHE A 98 -10.31 2.67 3.88
N ASN A 99 -10.04 2.77 5.20
CA ASN A 99 -8.67 2.99 5.69
C ASN A 99 -7.73 1.80 5.45
N GLU A 100 -8.27 0.59 5.54
CA GLU A 100 -7.50 -0.65 5.41
C GLU A 100 -7.85 -1.38 4.11
N GLY A 101 -6.80 -1.85 3.43
CA GLY A 101 -6.83 -2.75 2.31
C GLY A 101 -6.73 -4.21 2.71
N GLY A 102 -6.26 -5.02 1.77
CA GLY A 102 -6.21 -6.47 1.88
C GLY A 102 -4.81 -7.04 2.09
N LEU A 103 -3.77 -6.25 2.36
CA LEU A 103 -2.43 -6.80 2.58
C LEU A 103 -2.36 -7.54 3.92
N TYR A 104 -1.47 -8.54 4.03
CA TYR A 104 -1.37 -9.34 5.25
C TYR A 104 -1.06 -8.50 6.49
N GLY A 105 -0.16 -7.51 6.36
CA GLY A 105 0.20 -6.61 7.46
C GLY A 105 -0.97 -5.75 7.94
N GLU A 106 -1.75 -5.19 7.01
CA GLU A 106 -2.97 -4.44 7.34
C GLU A 106 -3.95 -5.32 8.11
N ARG A 107 -4.19 -6.55 7.64
CA ARG A 107 -5.06 -7.52 8.33
C ARG A 107 -4.52 -7.93 9.71
N LYS A 108 -3.23 -7.81 9.96
CA LYS A 108 -2.64 -8.10 11.27
C LYS A 108 -2.53 -6.86 12.16
N GLY A 109 -2.92 -5.68 11.66
CA GLY A 109 -2.82 -4.42 12.40
C GLY A 109 -1.39 -3.93 12.54
N TRP A 110 -0.47 -4.32 11.65
CA TRP A 110 0.94 -3.92 11.71
C TRP A 110 1.15 -2.40 11.56
N HIS A 111 0.17 -1.70 11.00
CA HIS A 111 0.15 -0.24 10.87
C HIS A 111 -0.32 0.48 12.14
N LEU A 112 -0.83 -0.23 13.15
CA LEU A 112 -1.39 0.38 14.35
C LEU A 112 -0.30 0.75 15.36
N PRO A 113 -0.45 1.87 16.10
CA PRO A 113 0.42 2.20 17.22
C PRO A 113 0.51 1.07 18.25
N GLY A 114 1.72 0.82 18.76
CA GLY A 114 1.97 -0.18 19.79
C GLY A 114 2.02 -1.64 19.29
N PHE A 115 1.96 -1.87 17.97
CA PHE A 115 2.23 -3.21 17.43
C PHE A 115 3.67 -3.66 17.76
N ASP A 116 3.82 -4.85 18.33
CA ASP A 116 5.12 -5.37 18.74
C ASP A 116 5.93 -5.86 17.53
N THR A 117 6.97 -5.09 17.19
CA THR A 117 7.92 -5.39 16.10
C THR A 117 9.25 -5.93 16.61
N SER A 118 9.37 -6.27 17.89
CA SER A 118 10.63 -6.74 18.50
C SER A 118 11.20 -8.02 17.87
N SER A 119 10.34 -8.83 17.24
CA SER A 119 10.72 -10.05 16.51
C SER A 119 11.12 -9.82 15.06
N TRP A 120 10.99 -8.59 14.54
CA TRP A 120 11.26 -8.27 13.14
C TRP A 120 12.74 -7.98 12.90
N GLU A 121 13.18 -8.19 11.67
CA GLU A 121 14.52 -7.79 11.22
C GLU A 121 14.60 -6.26 11.12
N SER A 122 15.67 -5.67 11.66
CA SER A 122 15.95 -4.24 11.49
C SER A 122 16.47 -3.98 10.07
N ARG A 123 15.81 -3.10 9.34
CA ARG A 123 16.13 -2.78 7.95
C ARG A 123 15.64 -1.38 7.58
N ASP A 124 16.52 -0.60 6.96
CA ASP A 124 16.15 0.70 6.41
C ASP A 124 15.21 0.56 5.20
N LEU A 125 14.24 1.45 5.08
CA LEU A 125 13.28 1.45 3.96
C LEU A 125 13.98 1.56 2.60
N ASN A 126 15.05 2.36 2.53
CA ASN A 126 15.83 2.58 1.30
C ASN A 126 16.64 1.34 0.87
N HIS A 127 16.73 0.28 1.69
CA HIS A 127 17.30 -1.00 1.28
C HIS A 127 16.26 -1.93 0.61
N GLY A 128 15.01 -1.48 0.46
CA GLY A 128 13.94 -2.24 -0.20
C GLY A 128 13.69 -3.61 0.45
N LEU A 129 13.17 -4.56 -0.33
CA LEU A 129 12.92 -5.93 0.15
C LEU A 129 14.19 -6.81 0.12
N PRO A 130 14.29 -7.85 0.98
CA PRO A 130 15.44 -8.75 0.98
C PRO A 130 15.63 -9.44 -0.38
N LYS A 131 16.89 -9.65 -0.76
CA LYS A 131 17.30 -10.28 -2.02
C LYS A 131 16.75 -9.59 -3.28
N SER A 132 16.39 -8.31 -3.19
CA SER A 132 15.77 -7.55 -4.29
C SER A 132 14.57 -8.30 -4.90
N ALA A 133 13.82 -9.03 -4.08
CA ALA A 133 12.71 -9.84 -4.54
C ALA A 133 11.46 -8.98 -4.81
N ALA A 134 10.69 -9.34 -5.84
CA ALA A 134 9.33 -8.86 -5.99
C ALA A 134 8.46 -9.40 -4.84
N GLY A 135 7.64 -8.55 -4.23
CA GLY A 135 6.89 -8.91 -3.04
C GLY A 135 6.29 -7.70 -2.33
N VAL A 136 5.69 -7.97 -1.17
CA VAL A 136 5.20 -6.93 -0.27
C VAL A 136 5.89 -7.11 1.09
N GLY A 137 6.52 -6.05 1.59
CA GLY A 137 7.07 -5.95 2.93
C GLY A 137 6.39 -4.84 3.73
N PHE A 138 6.58 -4.86 5.03
CA PHE A 138 6.08 -3.82 5.94
C PHE A 138 7.26 -3.29 6.76
N PHE A 139 7.37 -1.98 6.85
CA PHE A 139 8.37 -1.27 7.64
C PHE A 139 7.64 -0.44 8.67
N VAL A 140 8.07 -0.48 9.92
CA VAL A 140 7.43 0.26 11.01
C VAL A 140 8.53 0.91 11.85
N THR A 141 8.34 2.16 12.20
CA THR A 141 9.22 2.90 13.09
C THR A 141 8.43 3.89 13.95
N THR A 142 9.07 4.43 14.98
CA THR A 142 8.51 5.45 15.86
C THR A 142 9.44 6.64 16.02
N PHE A 143 8.88 7.83 16.22
CA PHE A 143 9.63 9.04 16.56
C PHE A 143 8.80 9.97 17.44
N ASP A 144 9.47 10.79 18.23
CA ASP A 144 8.81 11.76 19.12
C ASP A 144 8.80 13.16 18.49
N LEU A 145 7.70 13.87 18.68
CA LEU A 145 7.59 15.29 18.37
C LEU A 145 7.40 16.11 19.66
N HIS A 146 7.95 17.32 19.64
CA HIS A 146 7.87 18.28 20.75
C HIS A 146 7.68 19.69 20.18
N ILE A 147 6.58 19.92 19.47
CA ILE A 147 6.26 21.22 18.90
C ILE A 147 5.73 22.14 20.01
N PRO A 148 6.28 23.35 20.19
CA PRO A 148 5.80 24.26 21.21
C PRO A 148 4.32 24.65 21.02
N GLU A 149 3.59 24.83 22.12
CA GLU A 149 2.22 25.33 22.08
C GLU A 149 2.14 26.72 21.43
N GLY A 150 1.01 27.00 20.78
CA GLY A 150 0.77 28.28 20.12
C GLY A 150 1.32 28.37 18.69
N PHE A 151 1.99 27.33 18.18
CA PHE A 151 2.42 27.28 16.78
C PHE A 151 1.59 26.32 15.94
N ASP A 152 1.24 26.75 14.73
CA ASP A 152 0.79 25.85 13.67
C ASP A 152 2.00 25.50 12.78
N VAL A 153 2.35 24.22 12.75
CA VAL A 153 3.54 23.71 12.05
C VAL A 153 3.11 22.63 11.06
N PRO A 154 2.61 22.97 9.86
CA PRO A 154 2.25 21.96 8.88
C PRO A 154 3.46 21.11 8.50
N MET A 155 3.26 19.80 8.46
CA MET A 155 4.30 18.82 8.13
C MET A 155 3.85 17.88 7.02
N SER A 156 4.82 17.39 6.25
CA SER A 156 4.61 16.44 5.17
C SER A 156 5.62 15.32 5.19
N PHE A 157 5.17 14.13 4.81
CA PHE A 157 6.04 13.03 4.42
C PHE A 157 6.38 13.14 2.93
N ASN A 158 7.66 13.16 2.59
CA ASN A 158 8.16 13.34 1.24
C ASN A 158 8.93 12.10 0.79
N PHE A 159 8.59 11.59 -0.38
CA PHE A 159 9.37 10.64 -1.15
C PHE A 159 10.29 11.43 -2.09
N ASN A 160 11.55 11.59 -1.72
CA ASN A 160 12.48 12.49 -2.41
C ASN A 160 13.17 11.84 -3.62
N GLU A 161 13.05 10.52 -3.78
CA GLU A 161 13.63 9.83 -4.92
C GLU A 161 12.90 10.21 -6.23
N PRO A 162 13.61 10.25 -7.37
CA PRO A 162 12.97 10.53 -8.66
C PRO A 162 11.98 9.41 -9.04
N LEU A 163 10.99 9.76 -9.86
CA LEU A 163 10.08 8.79 -10.48
C LEU A 163 10.85 7.77 -11.32
N GLY A 164 10.32 6.55 -11.40
CA GLY A 164 10.80 5.50 -12.31
C GLY A 164 10.99 4.13 -11.66
N GLN A 165 11.00 4.07 -10.33
CA GLN A 165 11.20 2.80 -9.61
C GLN A 165 9.89 1.99 -9.55
N PRO A 166 9.89 0.70 -9.91
CA PRO A 166 8.67 -0.13 -9.97
C PRO A 166 8.24 -0.61 -8.59
N TYR A 167 7.74 0.31 -7.76
CA TYR A 167 7.14 -0.02 -6.47
C TYR A 167 5.88 0.80 -6.19
N GLN A 168 5.06 0.29 -5.28
CA GLN A 168 4.05 1.07 -4.60
C GLN A 168 4.33 1.10 -3.10
N ALA A 169 4.05 2.23 -2.44
CA ALA A 169 4.13 2.36 -0.99
C ALA A 169 2.84 2.94 -0.41
N TYR A 170 2.33 2.32 0.65
CA TYR A 170 1.16 2.75 1.40
C TYR A 170 1.66 3.31 2.72
N LEU A 171 1.49 4.61 2.92
CA LEU A 171 1.95 5.34 4.10
C LEU A 171 0.85 5.36 5.15
N PHE A 172 1.16 4.85 6.33
CA PHE A 172 0.32 4.93 7.51
C PHE A 172 1.00 5.79 8.57
N VAL A 173 0.25 6.72 9.17
CA VAL A 173 0.71 7.56 10.29
C VAL A 173 -0.27 7.40 11.43
N ASN A 174 0.22 6.92 12.56
CA ASN A 174 -0.57 6.57 13.73
C ASN A 174 -1.78 5.68 13.41
N GLY A 175 -1.67 4.79 12.41
CA GLY A 175 -2.73 3.89 11.96
C GLY A 175 -3.62 4.42 10.83
N TRP A 176 -3.53 5.70 10.47
CA TRP A 176 -4.28 6.29 9.36
C TRP A 176 -3.53 6.16 8.05
N MET A 177 -4.18 5.65 7.00
CA MET A 177 -3.59 5.64 5.66
C MET A 177 -3.60 7.05 5.10
N MET A 178 -2.41 7.68 5.05
CA MET A 178 -2.22 9.09 4.71
C MET A 178 -1.70 9.30 3.29
N GLY A 179 -1.39 8.23 2.57
CA GLY A 179 -0.86 8.39 1.23
C GLY A 179 -0.53 7.08 0.54
N LYS A 180 -0.55 7.16 -0.79
CA LYS A 180 -0.09 6.10 -1.65
C LYS A 180 0.87 6.65 -2.70
N ARG A 181 2.10 6.17 -2.67
CA ARG A 181 3.15 6.49 -3.62
C ARG A 181 3.22 5.39 -4.67
N VAL A 182 3.15 5.76 -5.95
CA VAL A 182 3.41 4.84 -7.07
C VAL A 182 4.70 5.27 -7.74
N GLY A 183 5.81 4.60 -7.37
CA GLY A 183 7.20 4.99 -7.66
C GLY A 183 7.47 5.28 -9.13
N ASN A 184 6.88 4.48 -10.02
CA ASN A 184 7.05 4.53 -11.47
C ASN A 184 6.01 5.38 -12.20
N LEU A 185 5.03 5.96 -11.49
CA LEU A 185 3.93 6.70 -12.11
C LEU A 185 3.81 8.15 -11.59
N GLY A 186 3.83 8.34 -10.27
CA GLY A 186 3.64 9.66 -9.65
C GLY A 186 2.26 10.28 -9.91
N PRO A 187 2.14 11.63 -9.91
CA PRO A 187 3.19 12.61 -9.65
C PRO A 187 3.39 12.89 -8.15
N GLN A 188 2.46 12.46 -7.30
CA GLN A 188 2.48 12.83 -5.89
C GLN A 188 3.67 12.16 -5.17
N ALA A 189 4.51 13.01 -4.59
CA ALA A 189 5.65 12.64 -3.75
C ALA A 189 5.57 13.23 -2.34
N LYS A 190 4.72 14.25 -2.14
CA LYS A 190 4.52 14.96 -0.87
C LYS A 190 3.13 14.64 -0.31
N PHE A 191 3.09 14.20 0.94
CA PHE A 191 1.89 13.77 1.65
C PHE A 191 1.77 14.57 2.96
N PRO A 192 1.00 15.68 2.96
CA PRO A 192 0.74 16.45 4.16
C PRO A 192 -0.01 15.64 5.21
N VAL A 193 0.43 15.73 6.46
CA VAL A 193 -0.22 15.10 7.61
C VAL A 193 -0.39 16.15 8.70
N HIS A 194 -1.63 16.41 9.07
CA HIS A 194 -1.98 17.48 10.00
C HIS A 194 -1.78 17.05 11.46
N GLN A 195 -1.59 18.05 12.32
CA GLN A 195 -1.69 17.89 13.77
C GLN A 195 -3.02 17.22 14.15
N GLY A 196 -2.97 16.30 15.11
CA GLY A 196 -4.11 15.47 15.52
C GLY A 196 -4.04 14.06 14.95
N ILE A 197 -3.63 13.92 13.68
CA ILE A 197 -3.14 12.61 13.18
C ILE A 197 -1.73 12.41 13.70
N LEU A 198 -0.85 13.38 13.47
CA LEU A 198 0.42 13.48 14.18
C LEU A 198 0.18 13.99 15.60
N ASP A 199 0.75 13.31 16.58
CA ASP A 199 0.87 13.80 17.94
C ASP A 199 2.09 14.72 18.02
N TYR A 200 1.85 16.02 18.14
CA TYR A 200 2.91 17.05 18.13
C TYR A 200 3.69 17.10 19.45
N SER A 201 3.20 16.44 20.50
CA SER A 201 3.78 16.44 21.83
C SER A 201 3.98 15.02 22.37
N GLY A 202 4.17 14.06 21.47
CA GLY A 202 4.26 12.65 21.83
C GLY A 202 4.87 11.77 20.75
N THR A 203 4.76 10.46 20.98
CA THR A 203 5.30 9.43 20.10
C THR A 203 4.36 9.14 18.94
N ASN A 204 4.93 9.17 17.73
CA ASN A 204 4.25 8.85 16.49
C ASN A 204 4.76 7.51 15.95
N THR A 205 3.86 6.69 15.43
CA THR A 205 4.15 5.46 14.69
C THR A 205 3.97 5.72 13.21
N VAL A 206 4.96 5.37 12.40
CA VAL A 206 4.86 5.36 10.94
C VAL A 206 5.05 3.94 10.44
N ALA A 207 4.14 3.50 9.59
CA ALA A 207 4.25 2.23 8.90
C ALA A 207 4.18 2.44 7.38
N VAL A 208 4.99 1.68 6.65
CA VAL A 208 5.03 1.68 5.18
C VAL A 208 4.86 0.26 4.68
N ALA A 209 3.78 0.01 3.94
CA ALA A 209 3.66 -1.21 3.15
C ALA A 209 4.38 -0.99 1.82
N LEU A 210 5.53 -1.62 1.61
CA LEU A 210 6.32 -1.51 0.39
C LEU A 210 6.03 -2.71 -0.52
N TRP A 211 5.40 -2.46 -1.66
CA TRP A 211 5.21 -3.43 -2.73
C TRP A 211 6.25 -3.22 -3.83
N ALA A 212 7.29 -4.06 -3.85
CA ALA A 212 8.24 -4.14 -4.96
C ALA A 212 7.62 -4.99 -6.09
N MET A 213 7.41 -4.37 -7.24
CA MET A 213 6.65 -4.98 -8.35
C MET A 213 7.51 -5.90 -9.22
N GLU A 214 8.81 -5.66 -9.27
CA GLU A 214 9.78 -6.39 -10.09
C GLU A 214 10.93 -6.94 -9.24
N ALA A 215 11.42 -8.13 -9.60
CA ALA A 215 12.60 -8.70 -8.98
C ALA A 215 13.86 -8.13 -9.62
N ASN A 216 14.91 -7.94 -8.82
CA ASN A 216 16.20 -7.35 -9.22
C ASN A 216 16.10 -5.90 -9.74
N ALA A 217 14.97 -5.22 -9.56
CA ALA A 217 14.83 -3.80 -9.84
C ALA A 217 15.38 -2.94 -8.69
N THR A 218 15.80 -1.72 -9.02
CA THR A 218 16.21 -0.73 -8.01
C THR A 218 14.99 -0.19 -7.27
N ILE A 219 14.86 -0.58 -5.99
CA ILE A 219 13.82 -0.10 -5.07
C ILE A 219 14.50 0.52 -3.86
N ILE A 220 14.61 1.85 -3.85
CA ILE A 220 15.29 2.67 -2.84
C ILE A 220 14.43 3.89 -2.44
N PRO A 221 13.25 3.70 -1.81
CA PRO A 221 12.41 4.82 -1.40
C PRO A 221 13.13 5.73 -0.40
N ASP A 222 13.08 7.04 -0.60
CA ASP A 222 13.66 8.05 0.30
C ASP A 222 12.53 8.83 1.00
N LEU A 223 12.04 8.28 2.10
CA LEU A 223 10.93 8.84 2.86
C LEU A 223 11.43 9.71 4.02
N GLN A 224 11.07 11.00 4.01
CA GLN A 224 11.45 11.95 5.05
C GLN A 224 10.25 12.78 5.53
N LEU A 225 10.19 13.05 6.84
CA LEU A 225 9.28 14.03 7.41
C LEU A 225 9.92 15.42 7.33
N SER A 226 9.20 16.41 6.78
CA SER A 226 9.64 17.81 6.73
C SER A 226 8.62 18.74 7.36
N VAL A 227 9.12 19.81 7.97
CA VAL A 227 8.32 21.00 8.29
C VAL A 227 8.11 21.80 7.02
N ASP A 228 6.85 22.09 6.69
CA ASP A 228 6.47 22.86 5.51
C ASP A 228 6.46 24.36 5.79
N ALA A 229 6.00 24.75 6.98
CA ALA A 229 5.93 26.13 7.45
C ALA A 229 5.78 26.17 8.99
N VAL A 230 5.93 27.36 9.56
CA VAL A 230 5.67 27.65 10.98
C VAL A 230 4.87 28.96 11.05
N TYR A 231 3.73 28.94 11.72
CA TYR A 231 2.84 30.07 11.96
C TYR A 231 2.57 30.24 13.46
N ASP A 232 2.25 31.47 13.88
CA ASP A 232 1.95 31.89 15.26
C ASP A 232 0.49 32.35 15.45
#